data_AF-A0A9P1JN59-F1
#
_entry.id   AF-A0A9P1JN59-F1
#
_cell.length_a   1.000
_cell.length_b   1.000
_cell.length_c   1.000
_cell.angle_alpha   90.00
_cell.angle_beta   90.00
_cell.angle_gamma   90.00
#
_symmetry.space_group_name_H-M   'P 1'
#
loop_
_entity.id
_entity.type
_entity.pdbx_description
1 polymer ?
#
loop_
_entity_poly.entity_id
_entity_poly.type
_entity_poly.pdbx_seq_one_letter_code
_entity_poly.pdbx_strand_id
1 'polypeptide(L)'
;MPVSIPADATRCLHYGDGMLLTSALMTLEQRFLLNWNALQNRLLHTPGVLEGLLVTHGGGDRVTVGSGAGFDALGRFLVLPGEGASLTVPGGSSASCYVHLLFPDPAPVGEDGTIMDLAAAPRVGDTEEAPDNGVLLAEIRRDAAGAVAGVIDRRQPVRSRLPAQLTDAG
;
A
#
# COMPACT_ATOMS: atom_id res chain seq x y z
N MET A 1 16.59 7.29 8.68
CA MET A 1 17.67 6.35 8.29
C MET A 1 17.49 6.02 6.83
N PRO A 2 18.54 6.03 5.97
CA PRO A 2 18.38 5.59 4.59
C PRO A 2 17.96 4.11 4.59
N VAL A 3 16.81 3.81 3.99
CA VAL A 3 16.37 2.43 3.81
C VAL A 3 17.33 1.76 2.83
N SER A 4 17.87 0.60 3.20
CA SER A 4 18.81 -0.14 2.35
C SER A 4 18.16 -0.52 1.02
N ILE A 5 18.97 -0.58 -0.05
CA ILE A 5 18.54 -1.11 -1.33
C ILE A 5 18.63 -2.65 -1.24
N PRO A 6 17.54 -3.40 -1.49
CA PRO A 6 17.59 -4.86 -1.48
C PRO A 6 18.58 -5.41 -2.51
N ALA A 7 19.44 -6.35 -2.12
CA ALA A 7 20.48 -6.90 -3.01
C ALA A 7 19.90 -7.75 -4.16
N ASP A 8 18.69 -8.27 -4.01
CA ASP A 8 17.96 -9.00 -5.04
C ASP A 8 17.27 -8.08 -6.07
N ALA A 9 17.21 -6.77 -5.84
CA ALA A 9 16.80 -5.80 -6.87
C ALA A 9 17.80 -5.70 -8.05
N THR A 10 18.99 -6.32 -7.93
CA THR A 10 20.04 -6.33 -8.96
C THR A 10 20.39 -7.75 -9.43
N ARG A 11 19.64 -8.78 -9.01
CA ARG A 11 19.89 -10.18 -9.34
C ARG A 11 18.75 -10.74 -10.19
N CYS A 12 18.94 -10.76 -11.51
CA CYS A 12 18.01 -11.34 -12.47
C CYS A 12 18.43 -12.77 -12.84
N LEU A 13 17.46 -13.66 -13.08
CA LEU A 13 17.74 -15.02 -13.52
C LEU A 13 18.22 -15.03 -14.98
N HIS A 14 19.39 -15.62 -15.22
CA HIS A 14 19.86 -15.89 -16.57
C HIS A 14 19.43 -17.29 -17.01
N TYR A 15 18.50 -17.37 -17.97
CA TYR A 15 18.04 -18.62 -18.56
C TYR A 15 19.09 -19.19 -19.52
N GLY A 16 19.43 -20.47 -19.37
CA GLY A 16 20.33 -21.19 -20.26
C GLY A 16 19.71 -22.46 -20.84
N ASP A 17 20.25 -22.92 -21.97
CA ASP A 17 19.77 -24.12 -22.65
C ASP A 17 19.90 -25.37 -21.75
N GLY A 18 18.84 -26.17 -21.71
CA GLY A 18 18.79 -27.39 -20.88
C GLY A 18 18.71 -27.14 -19.37
N MET A 19 18.55 -25.89 -18.93
CA MET A 19 18.42 -25.55 -17.52
C MET A 19 17.10 -26.08 -16.92
N LEU A 20 17.21 -26.82 -15.82
CA LEU A 20 16.04 -27.22 -15.03
C LEU A 20 15.53 -26.02 -14.22
N LEU A 21 14.28 -25.66 -14.42
CA LEU A 21 13.61 -24.59 -13.68
C LEU A 21 13.13 -25.11 -12.33
N THR A 22 13.53 -24.43 -11.26
CA THR A 22 13.16 -24.77 -9.88
C THR A 22 12.34 -23.65 -9.25
N SER A 23 11.58 -23.97 -8.20
CA SER A 23 10.84 -22.96 -7.44
C SER A 23 11.76 -21.88 -6.87
N ALA A 24 12.98 -22.22 -6.43
CA ALA A 24 13.95 -21.26 -5.93
C ALA A 24 14.37 -20.23 -7.01
N LEU A 25 14.53 -20.68 -8.26
CA LEU A 25 14.85 -19.81 -9.39
C LEU A 25 13.67 -18.91 -9.76
N MET A 26 12.44 -19.44 -9.69
CA MET A 26 11.23 -18.65 -9.89
C MET A 26 11.02 -17.61 -8.78
N THR A 27 11.30 -17.96 -7.53
CA THR A 27 11.25 -17.02 -6.40
C THR A 27 12.31 -15.92 -6.53
N LEU A 28 13.50 -16.24 -7.05
CA LEU A 28 14.51 -15.22 -7.34
C LEU A 28 13.98 -14.19 -8.35
N GLU A 29 13.41 -14.66 -9.46
CA GLU A 29 12.86 -13.78 -10.49
C GLU A 29 11.66 -12.96 -9.98
N GLN A 30 10.77 -13.57 -9.19
CA GLN A 30 9.67 -12.86 -8.54
C GLN A 30 10.16 -11.73 -7.62
N ARG A 31 11.18 -12.00 -6.79
CA ARG A 31 11.76 -10.98 -5.90
C ARG A 31 12.44 -9.87 -6.67
N PHE A 32 13.20 -10.21 -7.72
CA PHE A 32 13.82 -9.24 -8.61
C PHE A 32 12.78 -8.25 -9.15
N LEU A 33 11.69 -8.76 -9.73
CA LEU A 33 10.63 -7.92 -10.29
C LEU A 33 9.95 -7.05 -9.23
N LEU A 34 9.59 -7.60 -8.07
CA LEU A 34 8.93 -6.84 -7.01
C LEU A 34 9.85 -5.75 -6.45
N ASN A 35 11.10 -6.07 -6.17
CA ASN A 35 12.05 -5.14 -5.54
C ASN A 35 12.55 -4.08 -6.52
N TRP A 36 12.74 -4.43 -7.81
CA TRP A 36 13.08 -3.47 -8.85
C TRP A 36 11.98 -2.42 -9.02
N ASN A 37 10.73 -2.85 -9.14
CA ASN A 37 9.58 -1.94 -9.26
C ASN A 37 9.43 -1.06 -8.01
N ALA A 38 9.50 -1.65 -6.81
CA ALA A 38 9.41 -0.89 -5.58
C ALA A 38 10.54 0.15 -5.44
N LEU A 39 11.77 -0.23 -5.81
CA LEU A 39 12.91 0.69 -5.81
C LEU A 39 12.70 1.85 -6.79
N GLN A 40 12.28 1.56 -8.02
CA GLN A 40 12.01 2.58 -9.02
C GLN A 40 10.95 3.56 -8.53
N ASN A 41 9.81 3.06 -8.03
CA ASN A 41 8.74 3.90 -7.52
C ASN A 41 9.21 4.76 -6.34
N ARG A 42 9.96 4.18 -5.40
CA ARG A 42 10.51 4.89 -4.24
C ARG A 42 11.46 6.01 -4.65
N LEU A 43 12.27 5.81 -5.68
CA LEU A 43 13.23 6.82 -6.14
C LEU A 43 12.57 7.92 -6.96
N LEU A 44 11.53 7.60 -7.74
CA LEU A 44 10.89 8.53 -8.66
C LEU A 44 9.67 9.24 -8.09
N HIS A 45 9.05 8.71 -7.03
CA HIS A 45 7.76 9.16 -6.54
C HIS A 45 7.69 9.32 -5.02
N THR A 46 6.85 10.23 -4.55
CA THR A 46 6.44 10.28 -3.14
C THR A 46 5.35 9.24 -2.86
N PRO A 47 5.21 8.78 -1.61
CA PRO A 47 4.06 7.99 -1.19
C PRO A 47 2.76 8.77 -1.40
N GLY A 48 1.66 8.07 -1.63
CA GLY A 48 0.35 8.68 -1.85
C GLY A 48 -0.56 7.89 -2.77
N VAL A 49 -1.67 8.50 -3.15
CA VAL A 49 -2.68 7.95 -4.07
C VAL A 49 -2.39 8.41 -5.49
N LEU A 50 -2.46 7.47 -6.45
CA LEU A 50 -2.37 7.74 -7.88
C LEU A 50 -3.76 7.92 -8.49
N GLU A 51 -4.68 7.03 -8.14
CA GLU A 51 -6.02 6.96 -8.72
C GLU A 51 -7.00 6.32 -7.73
N GLY A 52 -8.26 6.77 -7.76
CA GLY A 52 -9.35 6.13 -7.02
C GLY A 52 -9.19 6.21 -5.50
N LEU A 53 -9.52 5.12 -4.79
CA LEU A 53 -9.41 5.00 -3.33
C LEU A 53 -10.26 6.00 -2.52
N LEU A 54 -11.33 6.52 -3.13
CA LEU A 54 -12.25 7.42 -2.44
C LEU A 54 -12.95 6.68 -1.31
N VAL A 55 -12.97 7.29 -0.12
CA VAL A 55 -13.70 6.77 1.04
C VAL A 55 -15.06 7.45 1.11
N THR A 56 -16.13 6.67 1.16
CA THR A 56 -17.51 7.15 1.27
C THR A 56 -18.21 6.52 2.47
N HIS A 57 -19.06 7.27 3.16
CA HIS A 57 -19.92 6.76 4.22
C HIS A 57 -21.22 6.22 3.62
N GLY A 58 -21.47 4.92 3.80
CA GLY A 58 -22.69 4.25 3.30
C GLY A 58 -23.87 4.31 4.28
N GLY A 59 -23.72 4.99 5.41
CA GLY A 59 -24.66 4.98 6.54
C GLY A 59 -24.27 3.99 7.63
N GLY A 60 -24.80 4.21 8.84
CA GLY A 60 -24.45 3.42 10.02
C GLY A 60 -22.96 3.51 10.37
N ASP A 61 -22.35 2.38 10.72
CA ASP A 61 -20.93 2.23 11.04
C ASP A 61 -20.09 1.76 9.84
N ARG A 62 -20.64 1.76 8.62
CA ARG A 62 -19.95 1.25 7.43
C ARG A 62 -19.40 2.35 6.55
N VAL A 63 -18.13 2.18 6.19
CA VAL A 63 -17.47 3.00 5.17
C VAL A 63 -17.05 2.10 4.01
N THR A 64 -17.02 2.66 2.81
CA THR A 64 -16.60 1.98 1.60
C THR A 64 -15.42 2.72 1.03
N VAL A 65 -14.38 1.97 0.66
CA VAL A 65 -13.21 2.46 -0.07
C VAL A 65 -13.34 1.96 -1.49
N GLY A 66 -13.44 2.87 -2.46
CA GLY A 66 -13.46 2.51 -3.88
C GLY A 66 -12.13 1.90 -4.34
N SER A 67 -12.14 1.19 -5.46
CA SER A 67 -10.91 0.66 -6.05
C SER A 67 -9.95 1.77 -6.48
N GLY A 68 -8.69 1.41 -6.65
CA GLY A 68 -7.65 2.34 -7.05
C GLY A 68 -6.25 1.88 -6.68
N ALA A 69 -5.30 2.80 -6.81
CA ALA A 69 -3.89 2.50 -6.61
C ALA A 69 -3.10 3.66 -6.00
N GLY A 70 -1.96 3.33 -5.40
CA GLY A 70 -1.02 4.27 -4.80
C GLY A 70 0.35 3.65 -4.52
N PHE A 71 1.21 4.41 -3.87
CA PHE A 71 2.53 3.97 -3.41
C PHE A 71 2.68 4.17 -1.90
N ASP A 72 3.24 3.18 -1.20
CA ASP A 72 3.64 3.34 0.19
C ASP A 72 5.04 3.99 0.34
N ALA A 73 5.50 4.17 1.59
CA ALA A 73 6.81 4.75 1.88
C ALA A 73 8.00 3.92 1.34
N LEU A 74 7.78 2.62 1.14
CA LEU A 74 8.77 1.68 0.60
C LEU A 74 8.72 1.61 -0.93
N GLY A 75 7.80 2.31 -1.59
CA GLY A 75 7.59 2.32 -3.04
C GLY A 75 6.79 1.12 -3.56
N ARG A 76 6.23 0.29 -2.69
CA ARG A 76 5.38 -0.84 -3.10
C ARG A 76 4.08 -0.31 -3.69
N PHE A 77 3.60 -1.01 -4.71
CA PHE A 77 2.36 -0.65 -5.38
C PHE A 77 1.18 -1.14 -4.55
N LEU A 78 0.43 -0.18 -3.99
CA LEU A 78 -0.80 -0.45 -3.27
C LEU A 78 -1.92 -0.52 -4.30
N VAL A 79 -2.53 -1.68 -4.46
CA VAL A 79 -3.66 -1.87 -5.40
C VAL A 79 -4.84 -2.43 -4.63
N LEU A 80 -5.95 -1.71 -4.65
CA LEU A 80 -7.24 -2.22 -4.20
C LEU A 80 -8.09 -2.55 -5.44
N PRO A 81 -8.17 -3.83 -5.85
CA PRO A 81 -8.79 -4.22 -7.11
C PRO A 81 -10.32 -4.28 -7.05
N GLY A 82 -10.95 -4.52 -8.20
CA GLY A 82 -12.38 -4.76 -8.32
C GLY A 82 -13.24 -3.53 -7.98
N GLU A 83 -14.27 -3.73 -7.16
CA GLU A 83 -15.21 -2.67 -6.74
C GLU A 83 -14.75 -1.95 -5.45
N GLY A 84 -13.57 -2.29 -4.92
CA GLY A 84 -13.09 -1.77 -3.65
C GLY A 84 -13.43 -2.67 -2.45
N ALA A 85 -13.54 -2.09 -1.26
CA ALA A 85 -13.82 -2.83 -0.03
C ALA A 85 -14.72 -2.04 0.94
N SER A 86 -15.55 -2.76 1.69
CA SER A 86 -16.34 -2.20 2.80
C SER A 86 -15.70 -2.54 4.13
N LEU A 87 -15.64 -1.55 5.02
CA LEU A 87 -15.13 -1.66 6.37
C LEU A 87 -16.21 -1.30 7.38
N THR A 88 -16.23 -2.02 8.49
CA THR A 88 -16.97 -1.64 9.68
C THR A 88 -16.06 -0.81 10.58
N VAL A 89 -16.50 0.39 10.92
CA VAL A 89 -15.81 1.30 11.85
C VAL A 89 -16.14 0.86 13.27
N PRO A 90 -15.16 0.45 14.09
CA PRO A 90 -15.43 -0.01 15.46
C PRO A 90 -16.05 1.12 16.30
N GLY A 91 -17.23 0.92 16.89
CA GLY A 91 -17.85 1.91 17.78
C GLY A 91 -17.11 2.09 19.12
N GLY A 92 -17.62 2.99 19.98
CA GLY A 92 -17.26 3.02 21.41
C GLY A 92 -16.44 4.22 21.90
N SER A 93 -15.93 5.06 21.00
CA SER A 93 -15.28 6.34 21.35
C SER A 93 -15.71 7.45 20.39
N SER A 94 -15.74 8.69 20.88
CA SER A 94 -15.94 9.91 20.08
C SER A 94 -14.66 10.40 19.40
N ALA A 95 -13.52 9.77 19.68
CA ALA A 95 -12.26 10.09 19.01
C ALA A 95 -12.35 9.79 17.51
N SER A 96 -11.70 10.63 16.71
CA SER A 96 -11.60 10.36 15.27
C SER A 96 -10.75 9.12 15.03
N CYS A 97 -11.10 8.34 14.02
CA CYS A 97 -10.27 7.24 13.53
C CYS A 97 -9.93 7.47 12.05
N TYR A 98 -8.98 6.71 11.53
CA TYR A 98 -8.40 6.96 10.22
C TYR A 98 -8.46 5.71 9.36
N VAL A 99 -8.74 5.87 8.08
CA VAL A 99 -8.73 4.79 7.10
C VAL A 99 -7.39 4.83 6.38
N HIS A 100 -6.66 3.73 6.47
CA HIS A 100 -5.41 3.52 5.74
C HIS A 100 -5.60 2.44 4.69
N LEU A 101 -4.84 2.49 3.60
CA LEU A 101 -4.65 1.37 2.68
C LEU A 101 -3.27 0.76 2.92
N LEU A 102 -3.21 -0.53 3.23
CA LEU A 102 -1.96 -1.19 3.64
C LEU A 102 -1.54 -2.28 2.66
N PHE A 103 -0.26 -2.31 2.32
CA PHE A 103 0.37 -3.43 1.63
C PHE A 103 0.39 -4.65 2.56
N PRO A 104 0.04 -5.85 2.07
CA PRO A 104 0.04 -7.04 2.89
C PRO A 104 1.47 -7.48 3.24
N ASP A 105 1.77 -7.57 4.53
CA ASP A 105 3.11 -7.95 5.02
C ASP A 105 3.00 -8.82 6.29
N PRO A 106 3.26 -10.14 6.21
CA PRO A 106 3.59 -10.88 4.99
C PRO A 106 2.39 -10.96 4.02
N ALA A 107 2.68 -11.12 2.74
CA ALA A 107 1.66 -11.35 1.72
C ALA A 107 0.94 -12.69 1.95
N PRO A 108 -0.41 -12.73 2.00
CA PRO A 108 -1.17 -13.97 2.04
C PRO A 108 -0.83 -14.86 0.85
N VAL A 109 -0.71 -16.16 1.13
CA VAL A 109 -0.65 -17.19 0.09
C VAL A 109 -1.96 -17.95 0.17
N GLY A 110 -2.59 -18.21 -0.98
CA GLY A 110 -3.81 -18.99 -1.11
C GLY A 110 -3.68 -20.38 -0.49
N GLU A 111 -4.82 -20.99 -0.18
CA GLU A 111 -4.86 -22.30 0.49
C GLU A 111 -4.12 -23.41 -0.29
N ASP A 112 -4.06 -23.27 -1.61
CA ASP A 112 -3.33 -24.18 -2.51
C ASP A 112 -1.81 -23.97 -2.50
N GLY A 113 -1.32 -22.90 -1.86
CA GLY A 113 0.09 -22.55 -1.78
C GLY A 113 0.68 -21.97 -3.07
N THR A 114 -0.12 -21.69 -4.10
CA THR A 114 0.40 -21.32 -5.44
C THR A 114 0.22 -19.85 -5.79
N ILE A 115 -0.79 -19.19 -5.21
CA ILE A 115 -1.12 -17.80 -5.49
C ILE A 115 -0.74 -16.95 -4.28
N MET A 116 0.08 -15.92 -4.51
CA MET A 116 0.35 -14.87 -3.53
C MET A 116 -0.54 -13.68 -3.82
N ASP A 117 -1.33 -13.25 -2.84
CA ASP A 117 -2.19 -12.08 -2.96
C ASP A 117 -1.44 -10.83 -2.47
N LEU A 118 -1.21 -9.90 -3.40
CA LEU A 118 -0.55 -8.62 -3.14
C LEU A 118 -1.55 -7.45 -3.08
N ALA A 119 -2.86 -7.74 -3.11
CA ALA A 119 -3.88 -6.71 -2.97
C ALA A 119 -3.71 -5.98 -1.64
N ALA A 120 -3.68 -4.66 -1.71
CA ALA A 120 -3.68 -3.82 -0.54
C ALA A 120 -5.07 -3.85 0.09
N ALA A 121 -5.12 -3.85 1.42
CA ALA A 121 -6.37 -3.94 2.17
C ALA A 121 -6.57 -2.69 3.02
N PRO A 122 -7.75 -2.06 2.98
CA PRO A 122 -7.99 -0.90 3.82
C PRO A 122 -8.23 -1.33 5.27
N ARG A 123 -7.77 -0.54 6.22
CA ARG A 123 -7.94 -0.78 7.66
C ARG A 123 -8.24 0.51 8.40
N VAL A 124 -9.05 0.40 9.45
CA VAL A 124 -9.29 1.49 10.40
C VAL A 124 -8.20 1.45 11.45
N GLY A 125 -7.56 2.59 11.71
CA GLY A 125 -6.60 2.79 12.80
C GLY A 125 -6.91 4.07 13.58
N ASP A 126 -6.17 4.28 14.67
CA ASP A 126 -6.41 5.38 15.61
C ASP A 126 -5.47 6.58 15.40
N THR A 127 -4.50 6.47 14.49
CA THR A 127 -3.48 7.49 14.21
C THR A 127 -3.68 8.11 12.84
N GLU A 128 -3.41 9.41 12.71
CA GLU A 128 -3.40 10.09 11.39
C GLU A 128 -2.22 9.66 10.53
N GLU A 129 -1.08 9.35 11.17
CA GLU A 129 0.11 8.91 10.47
C GLU A 129 -0.09 7.50 9.90
N ALA A 130 0.08 7.38 8.58
CA ALA A 130 0.08 6.10 7.90
C ALA A 130 1.35 5.33 8.25
N PRO A 131 1.26 4.01 8.48
CA PRO A 131 2.44 3.20 8.67
C PRO A 131 3.27 3.14 7.37
N ASP A 132 4.56 2.79 7.48
CA ASP A 132 5.49 2.71 6.34
C ASP A 132 4.96 1.85 5.18
N ASN A 133 4.14 0.84 5.50
CA ASN A 133 3.51 -0.05 4.54
C ASN A 133 2.16 0.41 3.98
N GLY A 134 1.80 1.69 4.14
CA GLY A 134 0.50 2.16 3.69
C GLY A 134 0.44 3.64 3.40
N VAL A 135 -0.79 4.08 3.11
CA VAL A 135 -1.14 5.48 2.88
C VAL A 135 -2.42 5.83 3.63
N LEU A 136 -2.52 7.08 4.06
CA LEU A 136 -3.73 7.64 4.66
C LEU A 136 -4.74 7.97 3.56
N LEU A 137 -5.98 7.51 3.74
CA LEU A 137 -7.07 7.79 2.82
C LEU A 137 -8.06 8.81 3.40
N ALA A 138 -8.50 8.61 4.65
CA ALA A 138 -9.54 9.45 5.21
C ALA A 138 -9.48 9.53 6.75
N GLU A 139 -10.04 10.61 7.28
CA GLU A 139 -10.41 10.76 8.68
C GLU A 139 -11.91 10.50 8.81
N ILE A 140 -12.27 9.67 9.78
CA ILE A 140 -13.65 9.37 10.15
C ILE A 140 -14.00 10.16 11.40
N ARG A 141 -14.91 11.12 11.23
CA ARG A 141 -15.47 11.88 12.35
C ARG A 141 -16.55 11.06 13.03
N ARG A 142 -16.56 11.13 14.35
CA ARG A 142 -17.57 10.48 15.18
C ARG A 142 -18.37 11.49 15.98
N ASP A 143 -19.61 11.13 16.28
CA ASP A 143 -20.45 11.91 17.19
C ASP A 143 -20.18 11.57 18.66
N ALA A 144 -20.94 12.19 19.56
CA ALA A 144 -20.83 11.97 21.01
C ALA A 144 -21.20 10.54 21.43
N ALA A 145 -21.97 9.81 20.62
CA ALA A 145 -22.33 8.41 20.85
C ALA A 145 -21.30 7.43 20.24
N GLY A 146 -20.29 7.95 19.53
CA GLY A 146 -19.28 7.15 18.85
C GLY A 146 -19.73 6.58 17.50
N ALA A 147 -20.86 7.05 16.95
CA ALA A 147 -21.32 6.70 15.62
C ALA A 147 -20.59 7.54 14.56
N VAL A 148 -20.49 7.01 13.34
CA VAL A 148 -19.84 7.72 12.22
C VAL A 148 -20.71 8.91 11.81
N ALA A 149 -20.17 10.11 12.00
CA ALA A 149 -20.81 11.38 11.68
C ALA A 149 -20.38 11.93 10.32
N GLY A 150 -19.23 11.50 9.79
CA GLY A 150 -18.77 11.90 8.48
C GLY A 150 -17.38 11.39 8.13
N VAL A 151 -16.99 11.63 6.88
CA VAL A 151 -15.70 11.23 6.30
C VAL A 151 -15.05 12.48 5.72
N ILE A 152 -13.79 12.71 6.05
CA ILE A 152 -12.96 13.75 5.47
C ILE A 152 -11.88 13.09 4.63
N ASP A 153 -11.78 13.52 3.38
CA ASP A 153 -10.71 13.08 2.49
C ASP A 153 -9.35 13.59 2.97
N ARG A 154 -8.42 12.66 3.16
CA ARG A 154 -7.04 12.92 3.59
C ARG A 154 -6.02 12.35 2.60
N ARG A 155 -6.47 11.87 1.44
CA ARG A 155 -5.58 11.33 0.39
C ARG A 155 -4.60 12.40 -0.04
N GLN A 156 -3.34 12.02 -0.10
CA GLN A 156 -2.29 12.85 -0.69
C GLN A 156 -1.94 12.32 -2.07
N PRO A 157 -1.87 13.16 -3.11
CA PRO A 157 -1.49 12.71 -4.43
C PRO A 157 0.00 12.36 -4.47
N VAL A 158 0.35 11.32 -5.23
CA VAL A 158 1.74 11.05 -5.59
C VAL A 158 2.35 12.23 -6.33
N ARG A 159 3.59 12.58 -5.99
CA ARG A 159 4.39 13.60 -6.69
C ARG A 159 5.67 12.99 -7.25
N SER A 160 6.19 13.56 -8.33
CA SER A 160 7.52 13.19 -8.82
C SER A 160 8.62 13.72 -7.88
N ARG A 161 9.68 12.94 -7.71
CA ARG A 161 10.94 13.32 -7.05
C ARG A 161 11.99 13.82 -8.06
N LEU A 162 11.63 13.95 -9.33
CA LEU A 162 12.51 14.49 -10.35
C LEU A 162 12.36 16.02 -10.45
N PRO A 163 13.47 16.77 -10.66
CA PRO A 163 14.85 16.28 -10.73
C PRO A 163 15.37 15.83 -9.36
N ALA A 164 16.29 14.85 -9.36
CA ALA A 164 16.89 14.36 -8.13
C ALA A 164 17.68 15.47 -7.42
N GLN A 165 17.39 15.65 -6.13
CA GLN A 165 18.15 16.57 -5.29
C GLN A 165 19.44 15.88 -4.84
N LEU A 166 20.51 16.10 -5.59
CA LEU A 166 21.85 15.76 -5.16
C LEU A 166 22.31 16.91 -4.26
N THR A 167 22.38 16.70 -2.95
CA THR A 167 23.14 17.62 -2.09
C THR A 167 24.59 17.54 -2.56
N ASP A 168 25.15 18.65 -3.02
CA ASP A 168 26.58 18.73 -3.32
C ASP A 168 27.32 18.29 -2.06
N ALA A 169 27.98 17.14 -2.14
CA ALA A 169 28.87 16.68 -1.09
C ALA A 169 30.07 17.62 -1.10
N GLY A 170 30.04 18.63 -0.22
CA GLY A 170 31.22 19.39 0.19
C GLY A 170 32.11 18.55 1.09
#